data_AF-A0A3N5SP94-F1
#
_entry.id   AF-A0A3N5SP94-F1
#
_cell.length_a   1.000
_cell.length_b   1.000
_cell.length_c   1.000
_cell.angle_alpha   90.00
_cell.angle_beta   90.00
_cell.angle_gamma   90.00
#
_symmetry.space_group_name_H-M   'P 1'
#
loop_
_entity.id
_entity.type
_entity.pdbx_description
1 polymer ?
#
loop_
_entity_poly.entity_id
_entity_poly.type
_entity_poly.pdbx_seq_one_letter_code
_entity_poly.pdbx_strand_id
1 'polypeptide(L)'
;MTIIIADTTCGLPRKLLEERRVPLIPQVVTFGEESYHDDRDLDTATFLSKLKASPVLPKTAAPEPCLYFPFFERAGKRGES
;
A
#
# COMPACT_ATOMS: atom_id res chain seq x y z
N MET A 1 -8.24 11.67 19.86
CA MET A 1 -8.48 11.86 18.41
C MET A 1 -8.14 10.56 17.73
N THR A 2 -8.92 10.15 16.72
CA THR A 2 -8.70 8.88 16.02
C THR A 2 -7.91 9.11 14.75
N ILE A 3 -6.83 8.35 14.55
CA ILE A 3 -6.07 8.34 13.31
C ILE A 3 -6.61 7.25 12.41
N ILE A 4 -6.95 7.60 11.16
CA ILE A 4 -7.32 6.63 10.12
C ILE A 4 -6.12 6.50 9.18
N ILE A 5 -5.67 5.26 8.99
CA ILE A 5 -4.72 4.86 7.95
C ILE A 5 -5.40 3.80 7.08
N ALA A 6 -5.01 3.70 5.82
CA ALA A 6 -5.52 2.72 4.88
C ALA A 6 -4.35 2.06 4.13
N ASP A 7 -4.63 0.96 3.44
CA ASP A 7 -3.70 0.35 2.48
C ASP A 7 -4.31 0.28 1.08
N THR A 8 -3.50 -0.03 0.05
CA THR A 8 -3.94 0.02 -1.35
C THR A 8 -5.11 -0.91 -1.68
N THR A 9 -5.42 -1.89 -0.83
CA THR A 9 -6.61 -2.75 -1.00
C THR A 9 -7.93 -2.05 -0.64
N CYS A 10 -7.91 -0.86 -0.04
CA CYS A 10 -9.12 -0.16 0.37
C CYS A 10 -10.02 0.27 -0.81
N GLY A 11 -9.47 0.30 -2.03
CA GLY A 11 -10.22 0.63 -3.25
C GLY A 11 -10.75 2.06 -3.32
N LEU A 12 -10.27 2.96 -2.44
CA LEU A 12 -10.69 4.36 -2.42
C LEU A 12 -9.87 5.19 -3.41
N PRO A 13 -10.47 6.20 -4.08
CA PRO A 13 -9.73 7.08 -4.96
C PRO A 13 -8.62 7.84 -4.22
N ARG A 14 -7.42 7.90 -4.80
CA ARG A 14 -6.27 8.59 -4.21
C ARG A 14 -6.57 10.04 -3.80
N LYS A 15 -7.31 10.76 -4.64
CA LYS A 15 -7.75 12.14 -4.35
C LYS A 15 -8.55 12.26 -3.05
N LEU A 16 -9.44 11.30 -2.78
CA LEU A 16 -10.24 11.29 -1.55
C LEU A 16 -9.35 11.08 -0.31
N LEU A 17 -8.40 10.16 -0.40
CA LEU A 17 -7.45 9.89 0.69
C LEU A 17 -6.57 11.11 0.98
N GLU A 18 -6.09 11.79 -0.06
CA GLU A 18 -5.32 13.03 0.05
C GLU A 18 -6.13 14.17 0.69
N GLU A 19 -7.35 14.42 0.22
CA GLU A 19 -8.25 15.45 0.76
C GLU A 19 -8.55 15.21 2.25
N ARG A 20 -8.67 13.94 2.66
CA ARG A 20 -8.92 13.54 4.04
C ARG A 20 -7.65 13.35 4.87
N ARG A 21 -6.47 13.53 4.28
CA ARG A 21 -5.16 13.31 4.91
C ARG A 21 -5.04 11.91 5.51
N VAL A 22 -5.63 10.91 4.87
CA VAL A 22 -5.52 9.50 5.24
C VAL A 22 -4.24 8.95 4.59
N PRO A 23 -3.22 8.57 5.38
CA PRO A 23 -2.04 7.91 4.83
C PRO A 23 -2.41 6.58 4.20
N LEU A 24 -1.80 6.29 3.04
CA LEU A 24 -1.99 5.05 2.30
C LEU A 24 -0.69 4.22 2.35
N ILE A 25 -0.81 2.96 2.77
CA ILE A 25 0.30 2.01 2.88
C ILE A 25 0.23 1.03 1.68
N PRO A 26 1.32 0.82 0.93
CA PRO A 26 1.29 -0.03 -0.25
C PRO A 26 1.26 -1.52 0.10
N GLN A 27 0.48 -2.31 -0.63
CA GLN A 27 0.66 -3.77 -0.66
C GLN A 27 1.90 -4.15 -1.46
N VAL A 28 2.38 -5.38 -1.28
CA VAL A 28 3.50 -5.92 -2.05
C VAL A 28 2.96 -6.86 -3.13
N VAL A 29 3.38 -6.64 -4.37
CA VAL A 29 3.12 -7.54 -5.51
C VAL A 29 4.44 -8.13 -5.98
N THR A 30 4.51 -9.45 -6.11
CA THR A 30 5.72 -10.18 -6.50
C THR A 30 5.50 -10.94 -7.81
N PHE A 31 6.35 -10.65 -8.80
CA PHE A 31 6.47 -11.40 -10.06
C PHE A 31 7.79 -12.16 -10.05
N GLY A 32 7.74 -13.49 -9.90
CA GLY A 32 8.95 -14.31 -9.79
C GLY A 32 9.75 -13.97 -8.52
N GLU A 33 10.93 -13.39 -8.71
CA GLU A 33 11.83 -12.94 -7.63
C GLU A 33 11.77 -11.42 -7.39
N GLU A 34 11.06 -10.67 -8.24
CA GLU A 34 10.94 -9.22 -8.14
C GLU A 34 9.67 -8.82 -7.39
N SER A 35 9.82 -7.96 -6.37
CA SER A 35 8.73 -7.42 -5.57
C SER A 35 8.60 -5.92 -5.77
N TYR A 36 7.36 -5.44 -5.74
CA TYR A 36 6.97 -4.07 -6.02
C TYR A 36 6.00 -3.59 -4.95
N HIS A 37 6.10 -2.32 -4.52
CA HIS A 37 5.02 -1.67 -3.78
C HIS A 37 3.94 -1.17 -4.74
N ASP A 38 2.73 -1.67 -4.56
CA ASP A 38 1.53 -1.27 -5.29
C ASP A 38 1.28 0.24 -5.15
N ASP A 39 0.83 0.89 -6.22
CA ASP A 39 0.67 2.36 -6.39
C ASP A 39 1.96 3.23 -6.33
N ARG A 40 3.09 2.72 -5.81
CA ARG A 40 4.36 3.47 -5.76
C ARG A 40 5.30 3.08 -6.89
N ASP A 41 5.55 1.78 -7.01
CA ASP A 41 6.52 1.21 -7.95
C ASP A 41 5.82 0.51 -9.13
N LEU A 42 4.53 0.23 -8.98
CA LEU A 42 3.73 -0.51 -9.95
C LEU A 42 2.35 0.12 -10.10
N ASP A 43 2.12 0.80 -11.23
CA ASP A 43 0.79 1.28 -11.60
C ASP A 43 -0.06 0.19 -12.27
N THR A 44 -1.36 0.45 -12.44
CA THR A 44 -2.30 -0.51 -13.04
C THR A 44 -1.89 -0.92 -14.47
N ALA A 45 -1.38 0.01 -15.28
CA ALA A 45 -1.01 -0.27 -16.66
C ALA A 45 0.20 -1.23 -16.71
N THR A 46 1.21 -0.96 -15.89
CA THR A 46 2.43 -1.76 -15.76
C THR A 46 2.12 -3.12 -15.16
N PHE A 47 1.28 -3.19 -14.13
CA PHE A 47 0.78 -4.44 -13.56
C PHE A 47 0.10 -5.31 -14.63
N LEU A 48 -0.85 -4.75 -15.39
CA LEU A 48 -1.58 -5.49 -16.42
C LEU A 48 -0.66 -5.95 -17.56
N SER A 49 0.35 -5.15 -17.93
CA SER A 49 1.36 -5.54 -18.91
C SER A 49 2.20 -6.72 -18.42
N LYS A 50 2.72 -6.66 -17.18
CA LYS A 50 3.47 -7.76 -16.56
C LYS A 50 2.62 -9.01 -16.39
N LEU A 51 1.36 -8.87 -15.97
CA LEU A 51 0.42 -9.97 -15.79
C LEU A 51 0.18 -10.74 -17.10
N LYS A 52 0.00 -10.03 -18.23
CA LYS A 52 -0.19 -10.66 -19.54
C LYS A 52 1.07 -11.36 -20.05
N ALA A 53 2.25 -10.81 -19.75
CA ALA A 53 3.52 -11.35 -20.20
C ALA A 53 4.05 -12.50 -19.31
N SER A 54 3.62 -12.56 -18.06
CA SER A 54 4.14 -13.53 -17.09
C SER A 54 3.57 -14.94 -17.32
N PRO A 55 4.41 -15.98 -17.39
CA PRO A 55 3.96 -17.37 -17.47
C PRO A 55 3.43 -17.90 -16.12
N VAL A 56 3.68 -17.18 -15.03
CA VAL A 56 3.27 -17.54 -13.67
C VAL A 56 2.47 -16.39 -13.06
N LEU A 57 1.42 -16.71 -12.32
CA LEU A 57 0.62 -15.69 -11.63
C LEU A 57 1.45 -14.98 -10.55
N PRO A 58 1.27 -13.65 -10.39
CA PRO A 58 1.93 -12.92 -9.31
C PRO A 58 1.42 -13.39 -7.95
N LYS A 59 2.24 -13.17 -6.93
CA LYS A 59 1.87 -13.35 -5.52
C LYS A 59 1.71 -11.98 -4.87
N THR A 60 0.99 -11.94 -3.76
CA THR A 60 0.84 -10.74 -2.94
C THR A 60 1.31 -11.00 -1.52
N ALA A 61 1.81 -9.98 -0.85
CA ALA A 61 2.09 -9.99 0.58
C ALA A 61 1.56 -8.71 1.23
N ALA A 62 1.20 -8.85 2.51
CA ALA A 62 0.83 -7.70 3.33
C ALA A 62 2.03 -6.73 3.45
N PRO A 63 1.78 -5.44 3.73
CA PRO A 63 2.85 -4.46 3.86
C PRO A 63 3.77 -4.81 5.03
N GLU A 64 5.04 -4.44 4.93
CA GLU A 64 6.01 -4.71 5.97
C GLU A 64 5.60 -4.00 7.28
N PRO A 65 5.69 -4.66 8.45
CA PRO A 65 5.30 -4.04 9.72
C PRO A 65 5.96 -2.68 9.99
N CYS A 66 7.19 -2.49 9.52
CA CYS A 66 7.94 -1.24 9.66
C CYS A 66 7.26 -0.04 8.96
N LEU A 67 6.43 -0.26 7.94
CA LEU A 67 5.67 0.81 7.28
C LEU A 67 4.56 1.39 8.17
N TYR A 68 4.07 0.61 9.14
CA TYR A 68 3.05 1.05 10.08
C TYR A 68 3.64 1.81 11.27
N PHE A 69 4.88 1.51 11.67
CA PHE A 69 5.48 1.98 12.93
C PHE A 69 5.51 3.51 13.07
N PRO A 70 5.86 4.31 12.05
CA PRO A 70 5.84 5.77 12.18
C PRO A 70 4.46 6.34 12.55
N PHE A 71 3.38 5.68 12.12
CA PHE A 71 2.03 6.09 12.47
C PHE A 71 1.68 5.74 13.92
N PHE A 72 2.03 4.53 14.36
CA PHE A 72 1.82 4.10 15.74
C PHE A 72 2.66 4.90 16.74
N GLU A 73 3.92 5.17 16.43
CA GLU A 73 4.77 6.03 17.28
C GLU A 73 4.21 7.44 17.41
N ARG A 74 3.72 8.02 16.31
CA ARG A 74 3.09 9.34 16.32
C ARG A 74 1.80 9.32 17.15
N ALA A 75 0.98 8.29 17.02
CA ALA A 75 -0.24 8.11 17.80
C ALA A 75 0.07 8.05 19.31
N GLY A 76 1.04 7.20 19.69
CA GLY A 76 1.48 7.05 21.07
C GLY A 76 2.02 8.34 21.68
N LYS A 77 2.84 9.09 20.94
CA LYS A 77 3.38 10.40 21.40
C LYS A 77 2.29 11.45 21.63
N ARG A 78 1.15 11.34 20.95
CA ARG A 78 0.04 12.31 21.01
C ARG A 78 -1.13 11.85 21.88
N GLY A 79 -1.06 10.65 22.46
CA GLY A 79 -2.20 10.04 23.17
C GLY A 79 -3.41 9.83 22.26
N GLU A 80 -3.16 9.56 20.97
CA GLU A 80 -4.18 9.30 19.96
C GLU A 80 -4.37 7.80 19.78
N SER A 81 -5.58 7.41 19.38
CA SER A 81 -5.94 6.03 19.04
C SER A 81 -5.85 5.81 17.53
#